data_AF-A0A7V8YSB0-F1
#
_entry.id   AF-A0A7V8YSB0-F1
#
_cell.length_a   1.000
_cell.length_b   1.000
_cell.length_c   1.000
_cell.angle_alpha   90.00
_cell.angle_beta   90.00
_cell.angle_gamma   90.00
#
_symmetry.space_group_name_H-M   'P 1'
#
loop_
_entity.id
_entity.type
_entity.pdbx_description
1 polymer ?
#
loop_
_entity_poly.entity_id
_entity_poly.type
_entity_poly.pdbx_seq_one_letter_code
_entity_poly.pdbx_strand_id
1 'polypeptide(L)'
;MKRAFLGVLAALVLAPVAQAGGPTLTLGAAEDVVRSSSLVEAKAQMTLLQLAGFRAVRVTSIWKPGELSPGAAERLILDNVAAAAKLAGTRGYGSVFPAGSRTTPLAPEDRAQFASYAAGVARAYPSFRDVIVGNEPNLNR
;
A
#
# COMPACT_ATOMS: atom_id res chain seq x y z
N MET A 1 -18.56 35.62 35.57
CA MET A 1 -18.13 35.46 34.16
C MET A 1 -16.67 35.01 34.02
N LYS A 2 -15.64 35.74 34.49
CA LYS A 2 -14.22 35.35 34.33
C LYS A 2 -13.86 33.95 34.88
N ARG A 3 -14.37 33.57 36.06
CA ARG A 3 -14.10 32.26 36.68
C ARG A 3 -14.74 31.10 35.91
N ALA A 4 -15.94 31.29 35.38
CA ALA A 4 -16.62 30.30 34.54
C ALA A 4 -15.88 30.14 33.20
N PHE A 5 -15.39 31.23 32.62
CA PHE A 5 -14.62 31.20 31.38
C PHE A 5 -13.28 30.47 31.54
N LEU A 6 -12.57 30.72 32.65
CA LEU A 6 -11.36 29.97 33.03
C LEU A 6 -11.64 28.48 33.24
N GLY A 7 -12.78 28.14 33.86
CA GLY A 7 -13.21 26.74 34.03
C GLY A 7 -13.45 26.03 32.70
N VAL A 8 -14.09 26.70 31.74
CA VAL A 8 -14.32 26.15 30.39
C VAL A 8 -13.00 25.97 29.62
N LEU A 9 -12.09 26.95 29.68
CA LEU A 9 -10.76 26.82 29.08
C LEU A 9 -9.96 25.66 29.68
N ALA A 10 -9.99 25.50 31.01
CA ALA A 10 -9.33 24.38 31.68
C ALA A 10 -9.93 23.02 31.26
N ALA A 11 -11.26 22.95 31.11
CA ALA A 11 -11.94 21.73 30.64
C ALA A 11 -11.57 21.38 29.19
N LEU A 12 -11.36 22.37 28.32
CA LEU A 12 -10.92 22.16 26.94
C LEU A 12 -9.46 21.70 26.82
N VAL A 13 -8.58 22.14 27.73
CA VAL A 13 -7.18 21.69 27.79
C VAL A 13 -7.05 20.25 28.32
N LEU A 14 -7.98 19.83 29.18
CA LEU A 14 -8.04 18.48 29.75
C LEU A 14 -8.85 17.50 28.88
N ALA A 15 -9.48 17.97 27.81
CA ALA A 15 -10.18 17.10 26.87
C ALA A 15 -9.16 16.16 26.22
N PRO A 16 -9.29 14.83 26.37
CA PRO A 16 -8.44 13.89 25.67
C PRO A 16 -8.54 14.16 24.17
N VAL A 17 -7.41 14.10 23.47
CA VAL A 17 -7.44 14.11 22.00
C VAL A 17 -8.33 12.93 21.59
N ALA A 18 -9.40 13.21 20.85
CA ALA A 18 -10.27 12.17 20.36
C ALA A 18 -9.45 11.33 19.36
N GLN A 19 -8.92 10.20 19.81
CA GLN A 19 -8.25 9.21 18.97
C GLN A 19 -9.32 8.46 18.16
N ALA A 20 -9.94 9.15 17.20
CA ALA A 20 -10.80 8.51 16.22
C ALA A 20 -9.94 7.47 15.45
N GLY A 21 -10.07 6.20 15.81
CA GLY A 21 -9.30 5.08 15.25
C GLY A 21 -8.17 4.50 16.12
N GLY A 22 -7.92 5.05 17.31
CA GLY A 22 -6.85 4.58 18.20
C GLY A 22 -5.42 4.84 17.67
N PRO A 23 -4.37 4.43 18.40
CA PRO A 23 -2.97 4.66 18.00
C PRO A 23 -2.53 3.83 16.79
N THR A 24 -3.39 2.92 16.31
CA THR A 24 -3.08 1.97 15.24
C THR A 24 -3.66 2.37 13.88
N LEU A 25 -4.53 3.40 13.83
CA LEU A 25 -5.07 3.89 12.56
C LEU A 25 -3.91 4.37 11.67
N THR A 26 -3.82 3.79 10.48
CA THR A 26 -2.82 4.17 9.48
C THR A 26 -3.52 4.82 8.30
N LEU A 27 -3.18 6.07 8.01
CA LEU A 27 -3.63 6.76 6.79
C LEU A 27 -2.61 6.55 5.67
N GLY A 28 -3.08 6.21 4.48
CA GLY A 28 -2.22 5.96 3.32
C GLY A 28 -2.91 6.25 2.00
N ALA A 29 -2.19 6.03 0.91
CA ALA A 29 -2.67 6.23 -0.46
C ALA A 29 -2.37 5.02 -1.36
N ALA A 30 -3.25 4.78 -2.33
CA ALA A 30 -2.98 3.91 -3.46
C ALA A 30 -2.21 4.71 -4.51
N GLU A 31 -0.89 4.50 -4.61
CA GLU A 31 -0.03 5.37 -5.39
C GLU A 31 1.12 4.57 -6.01
N ASP A 32 1.15 4.54 -7.34
CA ASP A 32 2.14 3.79 -8.12
C ASP A 32 3.27 4.69 -8.63
N VAL A 33 3.23 6.01 -8.43
CA VAL A 33 4.35 6.91 -8.76
C VAL A 33 5.64 6.57 -7.99
N VAL A 34 5.51 5.89 -6.84
CA VAL A 34 6.66 5.38 -6.08
C VAL A 34 7.34 4.17 -6.74
N ARG A 35 6.69 3.52 -7.72
CA ARG A 35 7.23 2.39 -8.46
C ARG A 35 8.22 2.89 -9.52
N SER A 36 9.51 2.84 -9.19
CA SER A 36 10.59 3.21 -10.10
C SER A 36 11.68 2.13 -10.17
N SER A 37 12.34 2.03 -11.33
CA SER A 37 13.58 1.28 -11.50
C SER A 37 14.79 1.94 -10.80
N SER A 38 14.64 3.18 -10.34
CA SER A 38 15.62 3.91 -9.54
C SER A 38 15.18 3.99 -8.07
N LEU A 39 16.01 3.48 -7.16
CA LEU A 39 15.79 3.60 -5.72
C LEU A 39 15.71 5.07 -5.27
N VAL A 40 16.51 5.94 -5.89
CA VAL A 40 16.54 7.37 -5.54
C VAL A 40 15.20 8.02 -5.85
N GLU A 41 14.63 7.75 -7.02
CA GLU A 41 13.31 8.26 -7.41
C GLU A 41 12.21 7.68 -6.54
N ALA A 42 12.20 6.36 -6.32
CA ALA A 42 11.23 5.71 -5.45
C ALA A 42 11.23 6.33 -4.04
N LYS A 43 12.42 6.57 -3.48
CA LYS A 43 12.58 7.21 -2.16
C LYS A 43 12.16 8.67 -2.17
N ALA A 44 12.41 9.42 -3.24
CA ALA A 44 11.96 10.80 -3.36
C ALA A 44 10.43 10.89 -3.35
N GLN A 45 9.75 10.06 -4.15
CA GLN A 45 8.29 10.00 -4.19
C GLN A 45 7.69 9.52 -2.85
N MET A 46 8.32 8.51 -2.21
CA MET A 46 7.92 8.05 -0.88
C MET A 46 8.05 9.16 0.18
N THR A 47 9.07 10.03 0.05
CA THR A 47 9.26 11.18 0.94
C THR A 47 8.16 12.21 0.74
N LEU A 48 7.72 12.45 -0.50
CA LEU A 48 6.59 13.34 -0.79
C LEU A 48 5.27 12.81 -0.18
N LEU A 49 5.01 11.50 -0.24
CA LEU A 49 3.87 10.89 0.45
C LEU A 49 3.92 11.11 1.98
N GLN A 50 5.09 10.93 2.59
CA GLN A 50 5.31 11.21 4.02
C GLN A 50 5.04 12.68 4.38
N LEU A 51 5.54 13.61 3.57
CA LEU A 51 5.34 15.05 3.75
C LEU A 51 3.87 15.46 3.58
N ALA A 52 3.11 14.76 2.73
CA ALA A 52 1.66 14.91 2.60
C ALA A 52 0.87 14.34 3.80
N GLY A 53 1.54 13.75 4.78
CA GLY A 53 0.92 13.21 6.00
C GLY A 53 0.57 11.73 5.93
N PHE A 54 0.86 11.05 4.81
CA PHE A 54 0.61 9.62 4.69
C PHE A 54 1.68 8.81 5.44
N ARG A 55 1.27 7.65 5.97
CA ARG A 55 2.12 6.69 6.68
C ARG A 55 2.11 5.31 6.04
N ALA A 56 1.29 5.12 5.01
CA ALA A 56 1.22 3.92 4.22
C ALA A 56 1.10 4.22 2.73
N VAL A 57 1.58 3.28 1.92
CA VAL A 57 1.39 3.28 0.47
C VAL A 57 0.97 1.90 0.00
N ARG A 58 0.03 1.84 -0.93
CA ARG A 58 -0.38 0.61 -1.61
C ARG A 58 0.05 0.67 -3.06
N VAL A 59 0.94 -0.24 -3.44
CA VAL A 59 1.47 -0.37 -4.81
C VAL A 59 0.88 -1.57 -5.53
N THR A 60 0.78 -1.48 -6.85
CA THR A 60 0.20 -2.50 -7.73
C THR A 60 1.28 -3.35 -8.37
N SER A 61 1.15 -4.67 -8.31
CA SER A 61 1.89 -5.62 -9.14
C SER A 61 0.91 -6.29 -10.11
N ILE A 62 1.05 -6.02 -11.41
CA ILE A 62 0.11 -6.51 -12.42
C ILE A 62 0.52 -7.92 -12.84
N TRP A 63 -0.37 -8.88 -12.66
CA TRP A 63 -0.21 -10.23 -13.18
C TRP A 63 -0.63 -10.32 -14.65
N LYS A 64 0.11 -11.10 -15.44
CA LYS A 64 -0.25 -11.47 -16.81
C LYS A 64 -0.42 -13.00 -16.94
N PRO A 65 -1.34 -13.48 -17.80
CA PRO A 65 -1.48 -14.90 -18.10
C PRO A 65 -0.14 -15.56 -18.46
N GLY A 66 0.10 -16.74 -17.89
CA GLY A 66 1.35 -17.50 -18.02
C GLY A 66 2.40 -17.19 -16.95
N GLU A 67 2.28 -16.09 -16.20
CA GLU A 67 3.26 -15.75 -15.16
C GLU A 67 2.99 -16.51 -13.86
N LEU A 68 4.00 -17.21 -13.34
CA LEU A 68 3.95 -17.91 -12.04
C LEU A 68 4.63 -17.12 -10.91
N SER A 69 5.40 -16.08 -11.25
CA SER A 69 6.13 -15.22 -10.32
C SER A 69 6.48 -13.90 -11.00
N PRO A 70 6.72 -12.81 -10.26
CA PRO A 70 7.18 -11.54 -10.83
C PRO A 70 8.43 -11.70 -11.69
N GLY A 71 8.42 -11.14 -12.89
CA GLY A 71 9.60 -11.09 -13.77
C GLY A 71 10.72 -10.17 -13.24
N ALA A 72 11.89 -10.18 -13.88
CA ALA A 72 13.05 -9.44 -13.38
C ALA A 72 12.83 -7.93 -13.24
N ALA A 73 12.15 -7.31 -14.21
CA ALA A 73 11.83 -5.89 -14.17
C ALA A 73 10.86 -5.53 -13.02
N GLU A 74 9.83 -6.36 -12.82
CA GLU A 74 8.88 -6.18 -11.72
C GLU A 74 9.57 -6.35 -10.37
N ARG A 75 10.45 -7.35 -10.24
CA ARG A 75 11.21 -7.54 -9.01
C ARG A 75 12.10 -6.35 -8.68
N LEU A 76 12.82 -5.80 -9.67
CA LEU A 76 13.63 -4.60 -9.47
C LEU A 76 12.80 -3.42 -8.92
N ILE A 77 11.61 -3.21 -9.48
CA ILE A 77 10.69 -2.16 -9.03
C ILE A 77 10.22 -2.44 -7.59
N LEU A 78 9.77 -3.66 -7.30
CA LEU A 78 9.28 -4.02 -5.96
C LEU A 78 10.39 -3.98 -4.91
N ASP A 79 11.62 -4.36 -5.26
CA ASP A 79 12.82 -4.24 -4.41
C ASP A 79 13.06 -2.77 -4.04
N ASN A 80 13.01 -1.88 -5.03
CA ASN A 80 13.19 -0.44 -4.82
C ASN A 80 12.07 0.15 -3.96
N VAL A 81 10.81 -0.23 -4.20
CA VAL A 81 9.68 0.22 -3.38
C VAL A 81 9.84 -0.26 -1.94
N ALA A 82 10.18 -1.52 -1.72
CA ALA A 82 10.39 -2.08 -0.39
C ALA A 82 11.53 -1.37 0.35
N ALA A 83 12.66 -1.11 -0.34
CA ALA A 83 13.78 -0.37 0.21
C ALA A 83 13.42 1.10 0.52
N ALA A 84 12.75 1.79 -0.40
CA ALA A 84 12.29 3.16 -0.23
C ALA A 84 11.30 3.30 0.94
N ALA A 85 10.34 2.37 1.06
CA ALA A 85 9.37 2.33 2.14
C ALA A 85 10.07 2.15 3.49
N LYS A 86 11.05 1.25 3.58
CA LYS A 86 11.87 1.06 4.78
C LYS A 86 12.66 2.31 5.14
N LEU A 87 13.35 2.94 4.17
CA LEU A 87 14.14 4.16 4.38
C LEU A 87 13.27 5.34 4.80
N ALA A 88 12.05 5.43 4.28
CA ALA A 88 11.10 6.50 4.59
C ALA A 88 10.22 6.18 5.81
N GLY A 89 10.34 5.01 6.44
CA GLY A 89 9.45 4.61 7.55
C GLY A 89 7.97 4.55 7.16
N THR A 90 7.66 4.16 5.92
CA THR A 90 6.30 4.05 5.37
C THR A 90 5.88 2.58 5.29
N ARG A 91 4.65 2.26 5.71
CA ARG A 91 4.12 0.89 5.58
C ARG A 91 3.72 0.60 4.14
N GLY A 92 4.30 -0.43 3.53
CA GLY A 92 3.96 -0.87 2.18
C GLY A 92 2.87 -1.95 2.16
N TYR A 93 1.91 -1.80 1.25
CA TYR A 93 0.89 -2.79 0.91
C TYR A 93 1.09 -3.20 -0.55
N GLY A 94 1.08 -4.50 -0.85
CA GLY A 94 1.18 -5.01 -2.22
C GLY A 94 -0.19 -5.43 -2.73
N SER A 95 -0.67 -4.85 -3.83
CA SER A 95 -1.87 -5.33 -4.53
C SER A 95 -1.48 -6.16 -5.75
N VAL A 96 -2.05 -7.34 -5.91
CA VAL A 96 -1.77 -8.23 -7.04
C VAL A 96 -3.08 -8.46 -7.79
N PHE A 97 -3.15 -8.04 -9.05
CA PHE A 97 -4.35 -8.21 -9.87
C PHE A 97 -4.04 -8.24 -11.37
N PRO A 98 -4.93 -8.85 -12.19
CA PRO A 98 -4.84 -8.77 -13.65
C PRO A 98 -5.08 -7.33 -14.15
N ALA A 99 -4.45 -6.95 -15.26
CA ALA A 99 -4.53 -5.58 -15.80
C ALA A 99 -5.97 -5.07 -16.08
N GLY A 100 -6.91 -5.97 -16.33
CA GLY A 100 -8.32 -5.63 -16.51
C GLY A 100 -9.18 -6.86 -16.81
N SER A 101 -10.45 -6.61 -17.14
CA SER A 101 -11.46 -7.66 -17.37
C SER A 101 -11.04 -8.68 -18.43
N ARG A 102 -10.32 -8.25 -19.47
CA ARG A 102 -9.79 -9.11 -20.55
C ARG A 102 -8.82 -10.19 -20.08
N THR A 103 -8.17 -10.00 -18.93
CA THR A 103 -7.21 -10.96 -18.37
C THR A 103 -7.68 -11.49 -17.02
N THR A 104 -8.98 -11.46 -16.75
CA THR A 104 -9.56 -12.10 -15.57
C THR A 104 -9.27 -13.60 -15.63
N PRO A 105 -8.72 -14.23 -14.57
CA PRO A 105 -8.41 -15.65 -14.57
C PRO A 105 -9.70 -16.49 -14.46
N LEU A 106 -10.31 -16.79 -15.61
CA LEU A 106 -11.56 -17.56 -15.71
C LEU A 106 -11.31 -19.07 -15.83
N ALA A 107 -10.18 -19.49 -16.41
CA ALA A 107 -9.80 -20.89 -16.51
C ALA A 107 -9.14 -21.41 -15.22
N PRO A 108 -9.27 -22.71 -14.88
CA PRO A 108 -8.57 -23.31 -13.75
C PRO A 108 -7.05 -23.06 -13.76
N GLU A 109 -6.43 -23.14 -14.94
CA GLU A 109 -5.00 -22.96 -15.14
C GLU A 109 -4.59 -21.52 -14.85
N ASP A 110 -5.32 -20.53 -15.37
CA ASP A 110 -5.07 -19.11 -15.12
C ASP A 110 -5.23 -18.77 -13.63
N ARG A 111 -6.21 -19.36 -12.95
CA ARG A 111 -6.39 -19.19 -11.50
C ARG A 111 -5.20 -19.73 -10.72
N ALA A 112 -4.69 -20.91 -11.09
CA ALA A 112 -3.53 -21.52 -10.46
C ALA A 112 -2.26 -20.68 -10.68
N GLN A 113 -2.09 -20.12 -11.89
CA GLN A 113 -0.98 -19.23 -12.22
C GLN A 113 -1.07 -17.92 -11.41
N PHE A 114 -2.23 -17.28 -11.39
CA PHE A 114 -2.46 -16.05 -10.63
C PHE A 114 -2.20 -16.25 -9.13
N ALA A 115 -2.70 -17.34 -8.54
CA ALA A 115 -2.44 -17.69 -7.15
C ALA A 115 -0.95 -17.93 -6.88
N SER A 116 -0.25 -18.61 -7.79
CA SER A 116 1.20 -18.85 -7.70
C SER A 116 1.98 -17.54 -7.73
N TYR A 117 1.61 -16.62 -8.62
CA TYR A 117 2.22 -15.29 -8.72
C TYR A 117 2.01 -14.47 -7.44
N ALA A 118 0.77 -14.38 -6.94
CA ALA A 118 0.47 -13.65 -5.71
C ALA A 118 1.24 -14.20 -4.50
N ALA A 119 1.31 -15.53 -4.38
CA ALA A 119 2.11 -16.18 -3.36
C ALA A 119 3.62 -15.94 -3.55
N GLY A 120 4.08 -15.85 -4.80
CA GLY A 120 5.45 -15.47 -5.16
C GLY A 120 5.82 -14.07 -4.67
N VAL A 121 4.94 -13.09 -4.89
CA VAL A 121 5.09 -11.71 -4.36
C VAL A 121 5.17 -11.75 -2.83
N ALA A 122 4.22 -12.41 -2.16
CA ALA A 122 4.20 -12.46 -0.69
C ALA A 122 5.46 -13.10 -0.08
N ARG A 123 5.99 -14.16 -0.71
CA ARG A 123 7.24 -14.81 -0.25
C ARG A 123 8.48 -13.95 -0.48
N ALA A 124 8.57 -13.28 -1.64
CA ALA A 124 9.73 -12.48 -2.00
C ALA A 124 9.79 -11.17 -1.20
N TYR A 125 8.65 -10.61 -0.82
CA TYR A 125 8.53 -9.28 -0.20
C TYR A 125 7.88 -9.32 1.19
N PRO A 126 8.52 -9.95 2.20
CA PRO A 126 7.97 -10.05 3.56
C PRO A 126 7.82 -8.68 4.27
N SER A 127 8.38 -7.60 3.71
CA SER A 127 8.14 -6.22 4.13
C SER A 127 6.73 -5.73 3.80
N PHE A 128 6.08 -6.28 2.76
CA PHE A 128 4.67 -6.08 2.47
C PHE A 128 3.85 -7.08 3.28
N ARG A 129 3.61 -6.75 4.55
CA ARG A 129 2.88 -7.63 5.47
C ARG A 129 1.43 -7.87 5.06
N ASP A 130 0.87 -6.93 4.31
CA ASP A 130 -0.50 -6.94 3.86
C ASP A 130 -0.50 -7.02 2.32
N VAL A 131 -1.09 -8.08 1.79
CA VAL A 131 -1.23 -8.31 0.35
C VAL A 131 -2.71 -8.32 0.00
N ILE A 132 -3.09 -7.51 -0.99
CA ILE A 132 -4.45 -7.42 -1.54
C ILE A 132 -4.48 -8.24 -2.82
N VAL A 133 -5.39 -9.19 -2.92
CA VAL A 133 -5.54 -10.05 -4.11
C VAL A 133 -6.79 -9.62 -4.88
N GLY A 134 -6.60 -9.24 -6.13
CA GLY A 134 -7.63 -8.62 -6.97
C GLY A 134 -7.71 -7.10 -6.80
N ASN A 135 -8.55 -6.48 -7.61
CA ASN A 135 -8.94 -5.08 -7.48
C ASN A 135 -10.44 -4.99 -7.69
N GLU A 136 -11.16 -4.54 -6.66
CA GLU A 136 -12.62 -4.29 -6.71
C GLU A 136 -13.40 -5.48 -7.33
N PRO A 137 -13.43 -6.65 -6.67
CA PRO A 137 -14.12 -7.82 -7.22
C PRO A 137 -15.57 -7.48 -7.55
N ASN A 138 -16.05 -7.99 -8.69
CA ASN A 138 -17.38 -7.72 -9.27
C ASN A 138 -17.56 -6.31 -9.85
N LEU A 139 -16.48 -5.52 -9.98
CA LEU A 139 -16.52 -4.32 -10.80
C LEU A 139 -16.50 -4.70 -12.27
N ASN A 140 -17.64 -4.51 -12.94
CA ASN A 140 -17.80 -4.75 -14.36
C ASN A 140 -17.30 -3.53 -15.16
N ARG A 141 -16.05 -3.55 -15.64
CA ARG A 141 -15.50 -2.59 -16.61
C ARG A 141 -15.06 -3.26 -17.90
#